data_AF-A0A8T7M761-F1
#
_entry.id   AF-A0A8T7M761-F1
#
_cell.length_a   1.000
_cell.length_b   1.000
_cell.length_c   1.000
_cell.angle_alpha   90.00
_cell.angle_beta   90.00
_cell.angle_gamma   90.00
#
_symmetry.space_group_name_H-M   'P 1'
#
loop_
_entity.id
_entity.type
_entity.pdbx_description
1 polymer ?
#
loop_
_entity_poly.entity_id
_entity_poly.type
_entity_poly.pdbx_seq_one_letter_code
_entity_poly.pdbx_strand_id
1 'polypeptide(L)'
;MTGYRGGRWSGRPNLYQIEERAGKLIGEFKGRLEEAGLEVPDIPPVPVEYLALTLTDFTVRGVKALECDGRSLSGLLDPEAGEILYEENESQTRQNFSIAHELGHYYLHYIPALEVAQQPTLFELEEEGAAEAVRFFRCDSTEMEEEQDSALKTILNDAEAQARLAKIIKFKQRADRFEWEANVFASGLLMPRELVQWLNKKHAGDVKSMALELGVSVSAINYRLNGMGLRQDEFKGVRSRKAESRKGTPGQGTFF
;
A
#
# COMPACT_ATOMS: atom_id res chain seq x y z
N MET A 1 -6.42 32.24 0.82
CA MET A 1 -5.86 31.82 2.12
C MET A 1 -6.96 31.11 2.91
N THR A 2 -7.05 29.78 2.78
CA THR A 2 -8.02 28.96 3.52
C THR A 2 -7.24 28.16 4.55
N GLY A 3 -7.39 28.55 5.82
CA GLY A 3 -6.70 27.95 6.96
C GLY A 3 -7.13 26.49 7.16
N TYR A 4 -6.16 25.59 7.05
CA TYR A 4 -6.27 24.20 7.50
C TYR A 4 -6.39 24.20 9.03
N ARG A 5 -7.54 23.82 9.56
CA ARG A 5 -7.68 23.52 11.00
C ARG A 5 -6.96 22.19 11.25
N GLY A 6 -5.88 22.26 12.01
CA GLY A 6 -5.12 21.08 12.44
C GLY A 6 -6.03 20.08 13.14
N GLY A 7 -6.32 18.97 12.45
CA GLY A 7 -6.92 17.80 13.06
C GLY A 7 -5.95 17.22 14.08
N ARG A 8 -6.49 16.72 15.20
CA ARG A 8 -5.75 15.97 16.22
C ARG A 8 -4.86 14.94 15.52
N TRP A 9 -3.54 15.12 15.67
CA TRP A 9 -2.55 14.17 15.19
C TRP A 9 -2.76 12.85 15.94
N SER A 10 -3.17 11.80 15.22
CA SER A 10 -3.43 10.48 15.79
C SER A 10 -2.17 9.60 15.85
N GLY A 11 -1.02 10.13 15.42
CA GLY A 11 0.21 9.37 15.22
C GLY A 11 0.17 8.41 14.03
N ARG A 12 -0.85 8.48 13.16
CA ARG A 12 -1.06 7.53 12.04
C ARG A 12 -0.86 8.23 10.69
N PRO A 13 -0.10 7.63 9.75
CA PRO A 13 0.06 8.21 8.43
C PRO A 13 -1.23 8.09 7.63
N ASN A 14 -1.66 9.18 7.00
CA ASN A 14 -2.73 9.15 6.02
C ASN A 14 -2.20 8.77 4.63
N LEU A 15 -3.10 8.49 3.68
CA LEU A 15 -2.76 8.10 2.30
C LEU A 15 -1.69 9.00 1.66
N TYR A 16 -1.85 10.32 1.78
CA TYR A 16 -0.92 11.28 1.20
C TYR A 16 0.47 11.20 1.84
N GLN A 17 0.55 11.02 3.15
CA GLN A 17 1.83 10.88 3.86
C GLN A 17 2.57 9.61 3.44
N ILE A 18 1.85 8.51 3.19
CA ILE A 18 2.45 7.26 2.69
C ILE A 18 3.00 7.46 1.28
N GLU A 19 2.22 8.06 0.39
CA GLU A 19 2.65 8.34 -0.99
C GLU A 19 3.82 9.33 -1.05
N GLU A 20 3.80 10.38 -0.23
CA GLU A 20 4.90 11.34 -0.14
C GLU A 20 6.18 10.64 0.33
N ARG A 21 6.08 9.71 1.28
CA ARG A 21 7.23 8.92 1.73
C ARG A 21 7.77 8.04 0.61
N ALA A 22 6.91 7.34 -0.13
CA ALA A 22 7.34 6.57 -1.30
C ALA A 22 8.03 7.44 -2.36
N GLY A 23 7.50 8.65 -2.62
CA GLY A 23 8.12 9.62 -3.53
C GLY A 23 9.50 10.10 -3.09
N LYS A 24 9.73 10.26 -1.78
CA LYS A 24 11.05 10.62 -1.23
C LYS A 24 12.11 9.56 -1.55
N LEU A 25 11.78 8.28 -1.46
CA LEU A 25 12.72 7.20 -1.83
C LEU A 25 13.15 7.29 -3.29
N ILE A 26 12.24 7.65 -4.21
CA ILE A 26 12.61 7.85 -5.62
C ILE A 26 13.60 9.01 -5.74
N GLY A 27 13.36 10.11 -5.01
CA GLY A 27 14.27 11.25 -4.98
C GLY A 27 15.64 10.91 -4.38
N GLU A 28 15.66 10.17 -3.27
CA GLU A 28 16.89 9.70 -2.62
C GLU A 28 17.68 8.76 -3.53
N PHE A 29 17.01 7.82 -4.19
CA PHE A 29 17.65 6.92 -5.16
C PHE A 29 18.32 7.70 -6.29
N LYS A 30 17.60 8.66 -6.88
CA LYS A 30 18.18 9.55 -7.91
C LYS A 30 19.38 10.33 -7.38
N GLY A 31 19.27 10.90 -6.18
CA GLY A 31 20.38 11.61 -5.54
C GLY A 31 21.61 10.74 -5.34
N ARG A 32 21.45 9.48 -4.91
CA ARG A 32 22.57 8.52 -4.78
C ARG A 32 23.25 8.23 -6.11
N LEU A 33 22.49 8.10 -7.19
CA LEU A 33 23.04 7.91 -8.53
C LEU A 33 23.84 9.15 -8.97
N GLU A 34 23.31 10.36 -8.74
CA GLU A 34 23.99 11.62 -9.04
C GLU A 34 25.31 11.75 -8.25
N GLU A 35 25.28 11.48 -6.95
CA GLU A 35 26.46 11.50 -6.07
C GLU A 35 27.54 10.50 -6.53
N ALA A 36 27.12 9.35 -7.05
CA ALA A 36 28.02 8.34 -7.63
C ALA A 36 28.53 8.71 -9.04
N GLY A 37 28.07 9.84 -9.62
CA GLY A 37 28.42 10.25 -10.97
C GLY A 37 27.78 9.37 -12.06
N LEU A 38 26.69 8.68 -11.73
CA LEU A 38 25.94 7.82 -12.65
C LEU A 38 24.81 8.61 -13.34
N GLU A 39 24.43 8.14 -14.53
CA GLU A 39 23.29 8.70 -15.25
C GLU A 39 21.99 8.44 -14.47
N VAL A 40 21.19 9.50 -14.30
CA VAL A 40 19.88 9.42 -13.65
C VAL A 40 18.84 9.13 -14.72
N PRO A 41 18.20 7.95 -14.72
CA PRO A 41 17.19 7.64 -15.71
C PRO A 41 15.94 8.53 -15.52
N ASP A 42 15.22 8.77 -16.62
CA ASP A 42 13.86 9.30 -16.59
C ASP A 42 12.92 8.12 -16.31
N ILE A 43 12.39 8.00 -15.09
CA ILE A 43 11.98 6.69 -14.56
C ILE A 43 10.45 6.50 -14.62
N PRO A 44 9.99 5.86 -15.70
CA PRO A 44 9.35 4.55 -15.54
C PRO A 44 9.85 3.47 -16.53
N PRO A 45 9.88 2.18 -16.15
CA PRO A 45 9.46 1.61 -14.85
C PRO A 45 10.46 1.87 -13.72
N VAL A 46 9.96 1.94 -12.48
CA VAL A 46 10.82 2.12 -11.30
C VAL A 46 11.63 0.84 -11.03
N PRO A 47 12.98 0.90 -11.02
CA PRO A 47 13.83 -0.27 -10.82
C PRO A 47 13.93 -0.61 -9.33
N VAL A 48 12.85 -1.17 -8.76
CA VAL A 48 12.69 -1.35 -7.31
C VAL A 48 13.75 -2.21 -6.64
N GLU A 49 14.29 -3.21 -7.35
CA GLU A 49 15.40 -4.03 -6.83
C GLU A 49 16.65 -3.18 -6.64
N TYR A 50 17.04 -2.39 -7.64
CA TYR A 50 18.17 -1.47 -7.54
C TYR A 50 17.91 -0.38 -6.50
N LEU A 51 16.67 0.11 -6.39
CA LEU A 51 16.29 1.07 -5.36
C LEU A 51 16.49 0.47 -3.96
N ALA A 52 16.05 -0.76 -3.71
CA ALA A 52 16.25 -1.45 -2.45
C ALA A 52 17.75 -1.62 -2.14
N LEU A 53 18.53 -2.13 -3.09
CA LEU A 53 19.98 -2.34 -2.95
C LEU A 53 20.77 -1.04 -2.76
N THR A 54 20.25 0.10 -3.24
CA THR A 54 20.92 1.40 -3.12
C THR A 54 20.58 2.13 -1.83
N LEU A 55 19.35 1.97 -1.33
CA LEU A 55 18.85 2.73 -0.19
C LEU A 55 18.87 1.96 1.13
N THR A 56 19.09 0.64 1.09
CA THR A 56 19.08 -0.22 2.27
C THR A 56 20.31 -1.11 2.28
N ASP A 57 20.65 -1.66 3.45
CA ASP A 57 21.70 -2.67 3.60
C ASP A 57 21.19 -4.10 3.30
N PHE A 58 19.98 -4.24 2.74
CA PHE A 58 19.39 -5.53 2.46
C PHE A 58 19.90 -6.14 1.16
N THR A 59 20.06 -7.46 1.18
CA THR A 59 20.14 -8.24 -0.05
C THR A 59 18.73 -8.45 -0.60
N VAL A 60 18.60 -8.52 -1.93
CA VAL A 60 17.32 -8.82 -2.60
C VAL A 60 17.51 -10.12 -3.39
N ARG A 61 16.66 -11.12 -3.15
CA ARG A 61 16.86 -12.47 -3.72
C ARG A 61 15.54 -13.14 -4.09
N GLY A 62 15.49 -13.66 -5.32
CA GLY A 62 14.42 -14.56 -5.76
C GLY A 62 14.55 -15.95 -5.14
N VAL A 63 13.44 -16.50 -4.65
CA VAL A 63 13.34 -17.85 -4.11
C VAL A 63 12.21 -18.59 -4.81
N LYS A 64 12.44 -19.83 -5.22
CA LYS A 64 11.40 -20.68 -5.81
C LYS A 64 10.60 -21.35 -4.70
N ALA A 65 9.27 -21.31 -4.83
CA ALA A 65 8.36 -21.81 -3.81
C ALA A 65 8.64 -21.16 -2.45
N LEU A 66 8.71 -19.83 -2.45
CA LEU A 66 8.84 -19.05 -1.23
C LEU A 66 7.65 -19.36 -0.34
N GLU A 67 7.94 -19.89 0.84
CA GLU A 67 6.95 -20.26 1.82
C GLU A 67 7.44 -19.91 3.21
N CYS A 68 6.48 -19.70 4.10
CA CYS A 68 6.75 -19.65 5.51
C CYS A 68 5.63 -20.32 6.30
N ASP A 69 6.00 -21.16 7.26
CA ASP A 69 5.07 -21.98 8.06
C ASP A 69 4.06 -22.75 7.19
N GLY A 70 4.52 -23.29 6.05
CA GLY A 70 3.69 -24.05 5.12
C GLY A 70 2.73 -23.21 4.27
N ARG A 71 2.82 -21.87 4.32
CA ARG A 71 2.04 -20.94 3.50
C ARG A 71 2.92 -20.33 2.41
N SER A 72 2.49 -20.42 1.15
CA SER A 72 3.19 -19.74 0.04
C SER A 72 3.08 -18.22 0.16
N LEU A 73 4.19 -17.53 -0.09
CA LEU A 73 4.30 -16.08 -0.01
C LEU A 73 4.78 -15.49 -1.35
N SER A 74 4.36 -14.26 -1.66
CA SER A 74 4.89 -13.51 -2.81
C SER A 74 6.14 -12.69 -2.46
N GLY A 75 6.34 -12.38 -1.18
CA GLY A 75 7.45 -11.61 -0.63
C GLY A 75 7.68 -11.92 0.84
N LEU A 76 8.89 -11.66 1.33
CA LEU A 76 9.24 -11.74 2.75
C LEU A 76 10.36 -10.75 3.07
N LEU A 77 10.12 -9.88 4.04
CA LEU A 77 11.14 -9.05 4.68
C LEU A 77 11.72 -9.79 5.91
N ASP A 78 13.04 -10.02 5.93
CA ASP A 78 13.77 -10.47 7.12
C ASP A 78 14.83 -9.41 7.52
N PRO A 79 14.49 -8.50 8.44
CA PRO A 79 15.42 -7.44 8.84
C PRO A 79 16.63 -7.93 9.63
N GLU A 80 16.54 -9.10 10.30
CA GLU A 80 17.66 -9.65 11.09
C GLU A 80 18.69 -10.33 10.18
N ALA A 81 18.21 -11.09 9.19
CA ALA A 81 19.07 -11.67 8.17
C ALA A 81 19.57 -10.62 7.17
N GLY A 82 18.90 -9.47 7.09
CA GLY A 82 19.19 -8.43 6.14
C GLY A 82 18.76 -8.81 4.72
N GLU A 83 17.61 -9.46 4.57
CA GLU A 83 17.12 -9.98 3.29
C GLU A 83 15.72 -9.48 2.95
N ILE A 84 15.49 -9.18 1.67
CA ILE A 84 14.18 -9.11 1.04
C ILE A 84 14.09 -10.25 0.03
N LEU A 85 13.17 -11.18 0.27
CA LEU A 85 12.91 -12.32 -0.59
C LEU A 85 11.64 -12.10 -1.41
N TYR A 86 11.60 -12.63 -2.63
CA TYR A 86 10.41 -12.64 -3.47
C TYR A 86 10.25 -13.98 -4.20
N GLU A 87 9.02 -14.33 -4.59
CA GLU A 87 8.78 -15.56 -5.36
C GLU A 87 9.30 -15.43 -6.80
N GLU A 88 10.34 -16.23 -7.12
CA GLU A 88 11.05 -16.16 -8.40
C GLU A 88 10.16 -16.54 -9.60
N ASN A 89 9.15 -17.39 -9.40
CA ASN A 89 8.28 -17.81 -10.50
C ASN A 89 7.13 -16.84 -10.80
N GLU A 90 6.94 -15.79 -9.98
CA GLU A 90 5.96 -14.75 -10.29
C GLU A 90 6.41 -13.89 -11.49
N SER A 91 5.49 -13.21 -12.16
CA SER A 91 5.85 -12.29 -13.25
C SER A 91 6.70 -11.12 -12.74
N GLN A 92 7.58 -10.54 -13.56
CA GLN A 92 8.41 -9.39 -13.16
C GLN A 92 7.59 -8.25 -12.53
N THR A 93 6.41 -7.96 -13.07
CA THR A 93 5.49 -6.94 -12.53
C THR A 93 4.99 -7.25 -11.12
N ARG A 94 4.87 -8.53 -10.77
CA ARG A 94 4.47 -9.03 -9.45
C ARG A 94 5.65 -9.04 -8.51
N GLN A 95 6.80 -9.54 -8.94
CA GLN A 95 8.06 -9.47 -8.20
C GLN A 95 8.38 -8.02 -7.79
N ASN A 96 8.29 -7.08 -8.75
CA ASN A 96 8.51 -5.66 -8.47
C ASN A 96 7.51 -5.10 -7.43
N PHE A 97 6.25 -5.55 -7.48
CA PHE A 97 5.25 -5.15 -6.50
C PHE A 97 5.55 -5.73 -5.11
N SER A 98 5.93 -7.01 -5.03
CA SER A 98 6.32 -7.67 -3.78
C SER A 98 7.51 -6.97 -3.13
N ILE A 99 8.58 -6.69 -3.87
CA ILE A 99 9.74 -5.94 -3.35
C ILE A 99 9.33 -4.56 -2.84
N ALA A 100 8.52 -3.82 -3.61
CA ALA A 100 8.02 -2.51 -3.20
C ALA A 100 7.12 -2.58 -1.95
N HIS A 101 6.38 -3.67 -1.78
CA HIS A 101 5.53 -3.95 -0.64
C HIS A 101 6.37 -4.22 0.61
N GLU A 102 7.41 -5.07 0.52
CA GLU A 102 8.35 -5.32 1.62
C GLU A 102 9.09 -4.05 2.05
N LEU A 103 9.50 -3.19 1.10
CA LEU A 103 10.03 -1.87 1.43
C LEU A 103 8.99 -1.02 2.19
N GLY A 104 7.72 -1.14 1.85
CA GLY A 104 6.62 -0.53 2.60
C GLY A 104 6.60 -0.97 4.06
N HIS A 105 6.72 -2.29 4.32
CA HIS A 105 6.84 -2.81 5.68
C HIS A 105 8.07 -2.27 6.40
N TYR A 106 9.22 -2.23 5.74
CA TYR A 106 10.45 -1.75 6.32
C TYR A 106 10.34 -0.26 6.74
N TYR A 107 9.96 0.62 5.81
CA TYR A 107 9.95 2.04 6.08
C TYR A 107 8.78 2.47 6.97
N LEU A 108 7.58 1.95 6.76
CA LEU A 108 6.40 2.42 7.49
C LEU A 108 6.25 1.80 8.88
N HIS A 109 6.77 0.59 9.07
CA HIS A 109 6.41 -0.21 10.24
C HIS A 109 7.65 -0.65 11.04
N TYR A 110 8.69 -1.19 10.38
CA TYR A 110 9.89 -1.66 11.05
C TYR A 110 10.77 -0.53 11.59
N ILE A 111 11.17 0.44 10.75
CA ILE A 111 11.98 1.59 11.20
C ILE A 111 11.30 2.34 12.35
N PRO A 112 10.00 2.72 12.26
CA PRO A 112 9.35 3.41 13.37
C PRO A 112 9.25 2.56 14.64
N ALA A 113 9.09 1.23 14.52
CA ALA A 113 9.11 0.35 15.69
C ALA A 113 10.49 0.33 16.37
N LEU A 114 11.58 0.29 15.59
CA LEU A 114 12.95 0.40 16.10
C LEU A 114 13.21 1.77 16.77
N GLU A 115 12.79 2.86 16.14
CA GLU A 115 12.96 4.21 16.70
C GLU A 115 12.25 4.34 18.05
N VAL A 116 11.03 3.80 18.17
CA VAL A 116 10.29 3.77 19.44
C VAL A 116 11.00 2.91 20.48
N ALA A 117 11.51 1.73 20.09
CA ALA A 117 12.26 0.85 20.97
C ALA A 117 13.55 1.48 21.52
N GLN A 118 14.18 2.37 20.73
CA GLN A 118 15.43 3.04 21.09
C GLN A 118 15.21 4.34 21.89
N GLN A 119 13.97 4.84 22.02
CA GLN A 119 13.72 6.02 22.83
C GLN A 119 14.00 5.73 24.31
N PRO A 120 14.87 6.52 24.97
CA PRO A 120 15.09 6.35 26.40
C PRO A 120 13.78 6.61 27.12
N THR A 121 13.20 5.57 27.72
CA THR A 121 11.96 5.72 28.47
C THR A 121 12.27 6.50 29.76
N LEU A 122 11.46 7.53 30.06
CA LEU A 122 11.60 8.33 31.29
C LEU A 122 11.42 7.48 32.57
N PHE A 123 10.90 6.26 32.42
CA PHE A 123 10.79 5.22 33.42
C PHE A 123 11.33 3.93 32.82
N GLU A 124 12.14 3.16 33.55
CA GLU A 124 12.55 1.81 33.18
C GLU A 124 11.29 0.96 32.95
N LEU A 125 10.90 0.79 31.69
CA LEU A 125 9.85 -0.15 31.30
C LEU A 125 10.57 -1.41 30.86
N GLU A 126 10.10 -2.55 31.39
CA GLU A 126 10.63 -3.88 31.09
C GLU A 126 10.75 -4.09 29.58
N GLU A 127 11.91 -4.58 29.14
CA GLU A 127 12.38 -4.68 27.74
C GLU A 127 11.46 -5.48 26.79
N GLU A 128 10.40 -6.11 27.30
CA GLU A 128 9.54 -7.04 26.56
C GLU A 128 8.73 -6.37 25.42
N GLY A 129 8.30 -5.12 25.59
CA GLY A 129 7.42 -4.45 24.62
C GLY A 129 8.09 -4.03 23.30
N ALA A 130 9.40 -3.74 23.35
CA ALA A 130 10.19 -3.37 22.18
C ALA A 130 10.49 -4.60 21.29
N ALA A 131 10.82 -5.73 21.92
CA ALA A 131 11.09 -6.99 21.22
C ALA A 131 9.84 -7.55 20.52
N GLU A 132 8.65 -7.40 21.11
CA GLU A 132 7.38 -7.87 20.52
C GLU A 132 7.01 -7.09 19.24
N ALA A 133 7.31 -5.79 19.18
CA ALA A 133 7.08 -4.96 17.98
C ALA A 133 8.04 -5.28 16.83
N VAL A 134 9.28 -5.70 17.14
CA VAL A 134 10.28 -6.11 16.15
C VAL A 134 10.00 -7.53 15.65
N ARG A 135 9.53 -8.44 16.53
CA ARG A 135 9.11 -9.80 16.14
C ARG A 135 7.92 -9.82 15.18
N PHE A 136 7.08 -8.80 15.19
CA PHE A 136 5.91 -8.67 14.30
C PHE A 136 6.25 -8.79 12.80
N PHE A 137 7.48 -8.44 12.39
CA PHE A 137 7.91 -8.51 10.99
C PHE A 137 8.61 -9.81 10.62
N ARG A 138 8.91 -10.66 11.61
CA ARG A 138 9.28 -12.03 11.30
C ARG A 138 8.03 -12.72 10.83
N CYS A 139 8.19 -13.64 9.90
CA CYS A 139 7.23 -14.71 9.81
C CYS A 139 7.24 -15.48 11.15
N ASP A 140 6.42 -15.01 12.09
CA ASP A 140 6.15 -15.66 13.35
C ASP A 140 4.63 -15.77 13.41
N SER A 141 4.16 -16.97 13.11
CA SER A 141 2.78 -17.38 13.18
C SER A 141 2.17 -17.05 14.55
N THR A 142 1.46 -15.93 14.64
CA THR A 142 0.27 -15.84 15.49
C THR A 142 -0.93 -15.38 14.67
N GLU A 143 -1.11 -15.95 13.49
CA GLU A 143 -2.44 -16.14 12.95
C GLU A 143 -2.91 -17.52 13.37
N MET A 144 -3.62 -17.55 14.49
CA MET A 144 -4.29 -18.76 14.98
C MET A 144 -5.17 -19.32 13.87
N GLU A 145 -4.95 -20.61 13.60
CA GLU A 145 -5.70 -21.45 12.68
C GLU A 145 -7.21 -21.17 12.74
N GLU A 146 -7.82 -20.92 11.58
CA GLU A 146 -9.25 -21.02 11.39
C GLU A 146 -9.66 -22.50 11.49
N GLU A 147 -9.80 -23.02 12.71
CA GLU A 147 -10.46 -24.31 12.92
C GLU A 147 -11.69 -24.20 13.84
N GLN A 148 -12.82 -24.54 13.21
CA GLN A 148 -14.06 -25.08 13.79
C GLN A 148 -15.13 -24.07 14.25
N ASP A 149 -15.85 -23.58 13.24
CA ASP A 149 -17.06 -22.75 13.22
C ASP A 149 -18.31 -23.36 13.92
N SER A 150 -18.17 -24.40 14.75
CA SER A 150 -19.31 -25.02 15.46
C SER A 150 -19.20 -24.99 16.99
N ALA A 151 -18.01 -24.74 17.55
CA ALA A 151 -17.79 -24.66 19.00
C ALA A 151 -17.92 -23.22 19.57
N LEU A 152 -17.85 -22.20 18.71
CA LEU A 152 -17.77 -20.78 19.12
C LEU A 152 -19.02 -20.25 19.83
N LYS A 153 -20.21 -20.82 19.61
CA LYS A 153 -21.45 -20.31 20.22
C LYS A 153 -21.59 -20.65 21.71
N THR A 154 -20.84 -21.64 22.21
CA THR A 154 -20.96 -22.10 23.61
C THR A 154 -19.91 -21.46 24.53
N ILE A 155 -18.83 -20.89 23.96
CA ILE A 155 -17.70 -20.28 24.70
C ILE A 155 -17.93 -18.79 25.02
N LEU A 156 -18.96 -18.17 24.43
CA LEU A 156 -19.18 -16.71 24.43
C LEU A 156 -19.57 -16.07 25.79
N ASN A 157 -19.67 -16.84 26.88
CA ASN A 157 -20.04 -16.35 28.21
C ASN A 157 -18.87 -16.25 29.20
N ASP A 158 -17.66 -16.62 28.80
CA ASP A 158 -16.47 -16.46 29.64
C ASP A 158 -15.76 -15.13 29.36
N ALA A 159 -15.57 -14.33 30.41
CA ALA A 159 -14.90 -13.02 30.33
C ALA A 159 -13.44 -13.15 29.87
N GLU A 160 -12.76 -14.25 30.20
CA GLU A 160 -11.38 -14.50 29.77
C GLU A 160 -11.31 -14.83 28.28
N ALA A 161 -12.21 -15.70 27.79
CA ALA A 161 -12.37 -15.96 26.36
C ALA A 161 -12.70 -14.70 25.55
N GLN A 162 -13.57 -13.82 26.08
CA GLN A 162 -13.89 -12.53 25.45
C GLN A 162 -12.68 -11.59 25.37
N ALA A 163 -11.85 -11.53 26.43
CA ALA A 163 -10.63 -10.71 26.43
C ALA A 163 -9.60 -11.22 25.42
N ARG A 164 -9.39 -12.55 25.33
CA ARG A 164 -8.51 -13.18 24.33
C ARG A 164 -8.99 -12.89 22.91
N LEU A 165 -10.28 -13.07 22.65
CA LEU A 165 -10.88 -12.76 21.34
C LEU A 165 -10.72 -11.29 20.97
N ALA A 166 -10.93 -10.37 21.92
CA ALA A 166 -10.72 -8.93 21.68
C ALA A 166 -9.25 -8.60 21.37
N LYS A 167 -8.28 -9.29 21.99
CA LYS A 167 -6.85 -9.13 21.67
C LYS A 167 -6.55 -9.61 20.25
N ILE A 168 -7.06 -10.79 19.86
CA ILE A 168 -6.90 -11.35 18.51
C ILE A 168 -7.52 -10.43 17.45
N ILE A 169 -8.76 -9.96 17.67
CA ILE A 169 -9.44 -9.03 16.75
C ILE A 169 -8.63 -7.74 16.58
N LYS A 170 -8.14 -7.16 17.68
CA LYS A 170 -7.30 -5.95 17.62
C LYS A 170 -5.99 -6.20 16.88
N PHE A 171 -5.38 -7.36 17.07
CA PHE A 171 -4.16 -7.75 16.37
C PHE A 171 -4.41 -7.90 14.87
N LYS A 172 -5.43 -8.66 14.46
CA LYS A 172 -5.84 -8.81 13.06
C LYS A 172 -6.14 -7.47 12.39
N GLN A 173 -6.92 -6.61 13.05
CA GLN A 173 -7.21 -5.25 12.53
C GLN A 173 -5.95 -4.38 12.36
N ARG A 174 -4.90 -4.63 13.15
CA ARG A 174 -3.62 -3.94 13.00
C ARG A 174 -2.82 -4.52 11.84
N ALA A 175 -2.76 -5.85 11.71
CA ALA A 175 -2.12 -6.53 10.58
C ALA A 175 -2.77 -6.11 9.25
N ASP A 176 -4.11 -6.22 9.13
CA ASP A 176 -4.87 -5.80 7.94
C ASP A 176 -4.56 -4.34 7.54
N ARG A 177 -4.32 -3.47 8.53
CA ARG A 177 -3.96 -2.07 8.29
C ARG A 177 -2.54 -1.95 7.75
N PHE A 178 -1.56 -2.63 8.36
CA PHE A 178 -0.17 -2.55 7.93
C PHE A 178 0.01 -3.11 6.52
N GLU A 179 -0.68 -4.20 6.19
CA GLU A 179 -0.80 -4.74 4.83
C GLU A 179 -1.38 -3.72 3.86
N TRP A 180 -2.46 -3.04 4.25
CA TRP A 180 -3.04 -1.98 3.43
C TRP A 180 -2.08 -0.81 3.23
N GLU A 181 -1.38 -0.37 4.28
CA GLU A 181 -0.41 0.73 4.24
C GLU A 181 0.80 0.37 3.36
N ALA A 182 1.30 -0.87 3.43
CA ALA A 182 2.37 -1.38 2.56
C ALA A 182 1.92 -1.47 1.09
N ASN A 183 0.69 -1.90 0.83
CA ASN A 183 0.12 -1.89 -0.53
C ASN A 183 -0.02 -0.48 -1.11
N VAL A 184 -0.43 0.50 -0.29
CA VAL A 184 -0.46 1.92 -0.66
C VAL A 184 0.94 2.42 -0.96
N PHE A 185 1.92 2.07 -0.13
CA PHE A 185 3.32 2.44 -0.33
C PHE A 185 3.87 1.90 -1.64
N ALA A 186 3.72 0.60 -1.89
CA ALA A 186 4.14 -0.05 -3.14
C ALA A 186 3.50 0.61 -4.36
N SER A 187 2.20 0.92 -4.28
CA SER A 187 1.47 1.64 -5.33
C SER A 187 1.99 3.07 -5.53
N GLY A 188 2.34 3.77 -4.46
CA GLY A 188 2.91 5.11 -4.51
C GLY A 188 4.32 5.13 -5.11
N LEU A 189 5.12 4.10 -4.80
CA LEU A 189 6.48 3.95 -5.30
C LEU A 189 6.50 3.59 -6.79
N LEU A 190 5.71 2.61 -7.20
CA LEU A 190 5.64 2.14 -8.59
C LEU A 190 4.80 3.04 -9.50
N MET A 191 3.79 3.70 -8.94
CA MET A 191 2.85 4.54 -9.69
C MET A 191 2.68 5.91 -8.99
N PRO A 192 3.72 6.77 -8.98
CA PRO A 192 3.64 8.10 -8.38
C PRO A 192 2.46 8.91 -8.90
N ARG A 193 1.81 9.67 -8.02
CA ARG A 193 0.54 10.35 -8.29
C ARG A 193 0.63 11.28 -9.50
N GLU A 194 1.66 12.10 -9.55
CA GLU A 194 1.91 13.09 -10.60
C GLU A 194 2.17 12.40 -11.94
N LEU A 195 2.94 11.30 -11.92
CA LEU A 195 3.25 10.51 -13.10
C LEU A 195 1.99 9.84 -13.66
N VAL A 196 1.17 9.20 -12.81
CA VAL A 196 -0.10 8.58 -13.21
C VAL A 196 -1.06 9.62 -13.80
N GLN A 197 -1.16 10.80 -13.19
CA GLN A 197 -1.98 11.90 -13.71
C GLN A 197 -1.53 12.36 -15.10
N TRP A 198 -0.22 12.50 -15.29
CA TRP A 198 0.35 12.87 -16.57
C TRP A 198 0.13 11.78 -17.64
N LEU A 199 0.38 10.52 -17.30
CA LEU A 199 0.17 9.37 -18.20
C LEU A 199 -1.30 9.22 -18.60
N ASN A 200 -2.24 9.40 -17.66
CA ASN A 200 -3.66 9.35 -17.94
C ASN A 200 -4.08 10.39 -18.98
N LYS A 201 -3.48 11.59 -18.94
CA LYS A 201 -3.70 12.64 -19.95
C LYS A 201 -3.00 12.30 -21.28
N LYS A 202 -1.73 11.90 -21.23
CA LYS A 202 -0.90 11.53 -22.40
C LYS A 202 -1.55 10.44 -23.24
N HIS A 203 -2.04 9.38 -22.58
CA HIS A 203 -2.64 8.21 -23.22
C HIS A 203 -4.16 8.30 -23.38
N ALA A 204 -4.76 9.48 -23.13
CA ALA A 204 -6.20 9.69 -23.20
C ALA A 204 -7.03 8.64 -22.41
N GLY A 205 -6.51 8.17 -21.27
CA GLY A 205 -7.14 7.15 -20.44
C GLY A 205 -6.90 5.69 -20.85
N ASP A 206 -6.04 5.40 -21.83
CA ASP A 206 -5.70 4.02 -22.18
C ASP A 206 -4.82 3.35 -21.12
N VAL A 207 -5.49 2.60 -20.24
CA VAL A 207 -4.90 1.86 -19.12
C VAL A 207 -3.81 0.88 -19.58
N LYS A 208 -3.93 0.27 -20.77
CA LYS A 208 -2.94 -0.71 -21.25
C LYS A 208 -1.61 -0.03 -21.58
N SER A 209 -1.65 1.10 -22.29
CA SER A 209 -0.45 1.90 -22.58
C SER A 209 0.19 2.43 -21.30
N MET A 210 -0.61 2.87 -20.33
CA MET A 210 -0.09 3.30 -19.02
C MET A 210 0.60 2.17 -18.26
N ALA A 211 0.00 0.98 -18.23
CA ALA A 211 0.56 -0.19 -17.55
C ALA A 211 1.88 -0.64 -18.19
N LEU A 212 1.96 -0.60 -19.52
CA LEU A 212 3.17 -0.90 -20.27
C LEU A 212 4.29 0.09 -19.96
N GLU A 213 4.00 1.40 -19.98
CA GLU A 213 5.00 2.44 -19.70
C GLU A 213 5.50 2.39 -18.24
N LEU A 214 4.62 2.08 -17.28
CA LEU A 214 4.98 1.95 -15.86
C LEU A 214 5.59 0.59 -15.48
N GLY A 215 5.55 -0.40 -16.37
CA GLY A 215 6.00 -1.76 -16.07
C GLY A 215 5.22 -2.41 -14.93
N VAL A 216 3.90 -2.19 -14.87
CA VAL A 216 2.99 -2.76 -13.86
C VAL A 216 1.83 -3.50 -14.52
N SER A 217 1.01 -4.19 -13.72
CA SER A 217 -0.21 -4.84 -14.24
C SER A 217 -1.31 -3.82 -14.58
N VAL A 218 -2.16 -4.17 -15.56
CA VAL A 218 -3.37 -3.40 -15.89
C VAL A 218 -4.29 -3.25 -14.68
N SER A 219 -4.41 -4.30 -13.87
CA SER A 219 -5.20 -4.28 -12.64
C SER A 219 -4.66 -3.28 -11.61
N ALA A 220 -3.34 -3.17 -11.45
CA ALA A 220 -2.72 -2.22 -10.55
C ALA A 220 -3.01 -0.76 -10.96
N ILE A 221 -2.92 -0.44 -12.26
CA ILE A 221 -3.27 0.90 -12.76
C ILE A 221 -4.76 1.20 -12.54
N ASN A 222 -5.65 0.24 -12.80
CA ASN A 222 -7.07 0.43 -12.55
C ASN A 222 -7.36 0.73 -11.07
N TYR A 223 -6.74 -0.03 -10.16
CA TYR A 223 -6.84 0.21 -8.72
C TYR A 223 -6.35 1.62 -8.36
N ARG A 224 -5.20 2.02 -8.92
CA ARG A 224 -4.60 3.34 -8.70
C ARG A 224 -5.48 4.48 -9.19
N LEU A 225 -6.00 4.39 -10.42
CA LEU A 225 -6.91 5.39 -11.01
C LEU A 225 -8.21 5.53 -10.23
N ASN A 226 -8.78 4.41 -9.76
CA ASN A 226 -9.96 4.40 -8.90
C ASN A 226 -9.70 5.11 -7.57
N GLY A 227 -8.58 4.79 -6.89
CA GLY A 227 -8.18 5.45 -5.65
C GLY A 227 -7.91 6.95 -5.80
N MET A 228 -7.58 7.40 -7.01
CA MET A 228 -7.37 8.82 -7.33
C MET A 228 -8.61 9.53 -7.88
N GLY A 229 -9.73 8.81 -8.10
CA GLY A 229 -10.94 9.37 -8.70
C GLY A 229 -10.77 9.81 -10.16
N LEU A 230 -9.81 9.23 -10.89
CA LEU A 230 -9.45 9.62 -12.26
C LEU A 230 -10.05 8.72 -13.34
N ARG A 231 -10.81 7.70 -12.96
CA ARG A 231 -11.46 6.80 -13.91
C ARG A 231 -12.71 7.46 -14.49
N GLN A 232 -12.77 7.58 -15.81
CA GLN A 232 -13.87 8.24 -16.52
C GLN A 232 -15.10 7.33 -16.72
N ASP A 233 -14.98 6.04 -16.41
CA ASP A 233 -15.96 5.02 -16.81
C ASP A 233 -17.19 4.90 -15.90
N GLU A 234 -17.20 5.55 -14.73
CA GLU A 234 -18.34 5.47 -13.78
C GLU A 234 -19.21 6.73 -13.70
N PHE A 235 -18.82 7.82 -14.39
CA PHE A 235 -19.59 9.08 -14.39
C PHE A 235 -20.51 9.30 -15.60
N LYS A 236 -20.63 8.31 -16.51
CA LYS A 236 -21.55 8.37 -17.66
C LYS A 236 -22.86 7.57 -17.48
N GLY A 237 -23.16 7.10 -16.26
CA GLY A 237 -24.27 6.18 -16.02
C GLY A 237 -25.45 6.67 -15.16
N VAL A 238 -25.35 7.77 -14.41
CA VAL A 238 -26.44 8.19 -13.50
C VAL A 238 -26.53 9.73 -13.40
N ARG A 239 -27.73 10.26 -13.73
CA ARG A 239 -28.18 11.68 -13.84
C ARG A 239 -27.96 12.27 -15.25
N SER A 240 -28.96 12.55 -16.09
CA SER A 240 -30.31 13.07 -15.83
C SER A 240 -31.34 12.49 -16.83
N ARG A 241 -32.22 11.60 -16.36
CA ARG A 241 -33.58 11.49 -16.92
C ARG A 241 -34.50 12.27 -15.98
N LYS A 242 -34.70 13.57 -16.26
CA LYS A 242 -35.93 14.33 -15.97
C LYS A 242 -35.70 15.82 -16.23
N ALA A 243 -36.03 16.25 -17.44
CA ALA A 243 -36.57 17.58 -17.69
C ALA A 243 -37.24 17.62 -19.07
N GLU A 244 -38.18 16.71 -19.34
CA GLU A 244 -39.06 16.83 -20.50
C GLU A 244 -40.46 16.37 -20.13
N SER A 245 -41.10 17.16 -19.27
CA SER A 245 -42.55 17.36 -19.35
C SER A 245 -42.91 18.63 -18.61
N ARG A 246 -43.25 19.68 -19.36
CA ARG A 246 -44.28 20.64 -18.96
C ARG A 246 -44.71 21.50 -20.14
N LYS A 247 -45.89 21.09 -20.65
CA LYS A 247 -47.02 21.93 -21.06
C LYS A 247 -46.81 22.78 -22.32
N GLY A 248 -47.29 22.21 -23.43
CA GLY A 248 -47.92 23.01 -24.47
C GLY A 248 -49.20 23.67 -23.95
N THR A 249 -49.40 24.90 -24.39
CA THR A 249 -50.69 25.56 -24.49
C THR A 249 -50.68 26.41 -25.78
N PRO A 250 -51.87 26.65 -26.38
CA PRO A 250 -52.01 26.84 -27.83
C PRO A 250 -52.17 28.32 -28.23
N GLY A 251 -51.74 28.65 -29.45
CA GLY A 251 -52.13 29.86 -30.19
C GLY A 251 -51.93 29.58 -31.68
N GLN A 252 -52.99 29.22 -32.40
CA GLN A 252 -53.86 30.11 -33.18
C GLN A 252 -53.18 30.78 -34.40
N GLY A 253 -53.64 30.35 -35.59
CA GLY A 253 -53.70 31.09 -36.85
C GLY A 253 -52.37 31.30 -37.58
N THR A 254 -52.26 31.34 -38.90
CA THR A 254 -53.19 31.27 -40.04
C THR A 254 -52.29 31.31 -41.28
N PHE A 255 -52.66 30.60 -42.35
CA PHE A 255 -52.41 30.90 -43.77
C PHE A 255 -51.05 31.54 -44.17
N PHE A 256 -50.16 30.77 -44.80
CA PHE A 256 -49.99 30.64 -46.26
C PHE A 256 -48.97 29.54 -46.55
#